data_AF-A0AAD3DNW5-F1
#
_entry.id   AF-A0AAD3DNW5-F1
#
_cell.length_a   1.000
_cell.length_b   1.000
_cell.length_c   1.000
_cell.angle_alpha   90.00
_cell.angle_beta   90.00
_cell.angle_gamma   90.00
#
_symmetry.space_group_name_H-M   'P 1'
#
loop_
_entity.id
_entity.type
_entity.pdbx_description
1 polymer ?
#
loop_
_entity_poly.entity_id
_entity_poly.type
_entity_poly.pdbx_seq_one_letter_code
_entity_poly.pdbx_strand_id
1 'polypeptide(L)'
;AAGWLDDPAAPWNKFARDPLVVKAALCAALSPAVAVMAEDSHPTCPPRWLDASPGAGGGGGGGGGGGEEVCVHPSSVVAQLTSPQLAHPFLVYLEKVKTARLYLRDVTAVSPLTLLLFGGPLTLFHAEGAVLVG
;
A
#
# COMPACT_ATOMS: atom_id res chain seq x y z
N ALA A 1 -12.77 30.00 7.18
CA ALA A 1 -13.41 30.18 5.86
C ALA A 1 -12.78 29.15 4.92
N ALA A 2 -13.59 28.34 4.25
CA ALA A 2 -13.05 27.48 3.19
C ALA A 2 -12.50 28.40 2.10
N GLY A 3 -11.21 28.28 1.78
CA GLY A 3 -10.63 29.00 0.65
C GLY A 3 -11.26 28.53 -0.66
N TRP A 4 -10.97 29.21 -1.77
CA TRP A 4 -11.46 28.80 -3.10
C TRP A 4 -11.13 27.32 -3.42
N LEU A 5 -10.01 26.81 -2.88
CA LEU A 5 -9.59 25.42 -3.02
C LEU A 5 -10.50 24.43 -2.25
N ASP A 6 -11.00 24.82 -1.08
CA ASP A 6 -11.75 23.95 -0.16
C ASP A 6 -13.28 24.06 -0.37
N ASP A 7 -13.74 24.79 -1.38
CA ASP A 7 -15.17 24.94 -1.67
C ASP A 7 -15.79 23.58 -2.05
N PRO A 8 -16.69 23.00 -1.24
CA PRO A 8 -17.29 21.71 -1.51
C PRO A 8 -18.23 21.73 -2.73
N ALA A 9 -18.70 22.91 -3.17
CA ALA A 9 -19.51 23.07 -4.37
C ALA A 9 -18.65 23.15 -5.64
N ALA A 10 -17.34 23.34 -5.51
CA ALA A 10 -16.46 23.43 -6.65
C ALA A 10 -16.37 22.10 -7.42
N PRO A 11 -16.31 22.13 -8.75
CA PRO A 11 -16.33 20.91 -9.57
C PRO A 11 -15.13 19.99 -9.31
N TRP A 12 -13.98 20.53 -8.91
CA TRP A 12 -12.78 19.74 -8.55
C TRP A 12 -12.90 19.00 -7.21
N ASN A 13 -13.83 19.41 -6.33
CA ASN A 13 -14.07 18.75 -5.05
C ASN A 13 -15.21 17.73 -5.09
N LYS A 14 -15.76 17.44 -6.28
CA LYS A 14 -16.88 16.49 -6.49
C LYS A 14 -16.69 15.15 -5.78
N PHE A 15 -15.45 14.62 -5.74
CA PHE A 15 -15.12 13.32 -5.13
C PHE A 15 -14.25 13.43 -3.87
N ALA A 16 -14.08 14.63 -3.29
CA ALA A 16 -13.18 14.84 -2.15
C ALA A 16 -13.57 14.04 -0.89
N ARG A 17 -14.84 13.60 -0.80
CA ARG A 17 -15.35 12.76 0.30
C ARG A 17 -15.51 11.28 -0.05
N ASP A 18 -15.16 10.88 -1.27
CA ASP A 18 -15.19 9.48 -1.67
C ASP A 18 -13.84 8.82 -1.30
N PRO A 19 -13.80 7.95 -0.27
CA PRO A 19 -12.56 7.34 0.17
C PRO A 19 -11.92 6.44 -0.88
N LEU A 20 -12.70 5.85 -1.80
CA LEU A 20 -12.14 5.00 -2.86
C LEU A 20 -11.38 5.85 -3.87
N VAL A 21 -11.95 6.99 -4.28
CA VAL A 21 -11.29 7.91 -5.22
C VAL A 21 -10.06 8.55 -4.58
N VAL A 22 -10.14 8.96 -3.31
CA VAL A 22 -9.00 9.54 -2.59
C VAL A 22 -7.88 8.51 -2.41
N LYS A 23 -8.21 7.27 -2.03
CA LYS A 23 -7.21 6.18 -1.93
C LYS A 23 -6.62 5.83 -3.29
N ALA A 24 -7.42 5.87 -4.35
CA ALA A 24 -6.95 5.66 -5.72
C ALA A 24 -5.94 6.73 -6.15
N ALA A 25 -6.23 8.01 -5.85
CA ALA A 25 -5.32 9.11 -6.11
C ALA A 25 -4.01 8.99 -5.30
N LEU A 26 -4.09 8.60 -4.02
CA LEU A 26 -2.91 8.31 -3.20
C LEU A 26 -2.10 7.14 -3.76
N CYS A 27 -2.77 6.07 -4.20
CA CYS A 27 -2.12 4.94 -4.84
C CYS A 27 -1.36 5.36 -6.10
N ALA A 28 -1.96 6.21 -6.93
CA ALA A 28 -1.31 6.74 -8.13
C ALA A 28 -0.11 7.63 -7.81
N ALA A 29 -0.21 8.47 -6.77
CA ALA A 29 0.85 9.39 -6.38
C ALA A 29 2.05 8.69 -5.73
N LEU A 30 1.81 7.60 -5.01
CA LEU A 30 2.82 6.89 -4.22
C LEU A 30 3.41 5.67 -4.93
N SER A 31 2.80 5.19 -6.01
CA SER A 31 3.35 4.10 -6.81
C SER A 31 4.78 4.42 -7.27
N PRO A 32 5.75 3.49 -7.18
CA PRO A 32 5.62 2.06 -6.86
C PRO A 32 5.90 1.71 -5.37
N ALA A 33 5.79 2.66 -4.44
CA ALA A 33 5.99 2.44 -3.00
C ALA A 33 4.80 1.65 -2.40
N VAL A 34 4.82 0.33 -2.58
CA VAL A 34 3.77 -0.60 -2.18
C VAL A 34 4.33 -1.62 -1.18
N ALA A 35 3.56 -1.97 -0.17
CA ALA A 35 3.84 -3.08 0.72
C ALA A 35 2.67 -4.07 0.73
N VAL A 36 3.00 -5.36 0.79
CA VAL A 36 2.03 -6.47 0.76
C VAL A 36 2.08 -7.22 2.09
N MET A 37 0.93 -7.57 2.63
CA MET A 37 0.86 -8.38 3.85
C MET A 37 1.44 -9.77 3.58
N ALA A 38 2.32 -10.25 4.46
CA ALA A 38 2.86 -11.61 4.34
C ALA A 38 1.74 -12.63 4.58
N GLU A 39 1.75 -13.72 3.81
CA GLU A 39 0.73 -14.79 3.87
C GLU A 39 0.65 -15.47 5.25
N ASP A 40 1.77 -15.50 5.99
CA ASP A 40 1.87 -16.06 7.34
C ASP A 40 1.48 -15.08 8.46
N SER A 41 0.90 -13.92 8.12
CA SER A 41 0.47 -12.92 9.11
C SER A 41 -0.68 -13.42 9.98
N HIS A 42 -0.41 -13.59 11.27
CA HIS A 42 -1.39 -14.08 12.23
C HIS A 42 -2.51 -13.05 12.51
N PRO A 43 -3.79 -13.44 12.59
CA PRO A 43 -4.93 -12.51 12.69
C PRO A 43 -4.99 -11.70 13.98
N THR A 44 -4.37 -12.16 15.06
CA THR A 44 -4.40 -11.49 16.38
C THR A 44 -3.14 -10.69 16.69
N CYS A 45 -2.17 -10.68 15.77
CA CYS A 45 -0.91 -9.97 15.94
C CYS A 45 -0.83 -8.82 14.92
N PRO A 46 0.05 -7.83 15.13
CA PRO A 46 0.34 -6.84 14.10
C PRO A 46 0.76 -7.55 12.80
N PRO A 47 0.16 -7.19 11.64
CA PRO A 47 0.47 -7.83 10.37
C PRO A 47 1.93 -7.63 9.99
N ARG A 48 2.52 -8.65 9.36
CA ARG A 48 3.85 -8.57 8.76
C ARG A 48 3.71 -8.02 7.34
N TRP A 49 4.61 -7.13 6.96
CA TRP A 49 4.59 -6.49 5.66
C TRP A 49 5.89 -6.73 4.91
N LEU A 50 5.77 -6.93 3.60
CA LEU A 50 6.88 -7.06 2.68
C LEU A 50 6.86 -5.86 1.76
N ASP A 51 7.99 -5.15 1.68
CA ASP A 51 8.17 -4.03 0.75
C ASP A 51 8.29 -4.57 -0.68
N ALA A 52 7.29 -4.28 -1.50
CA ALA A 52 7.20 -4.70 -2.89
C ALA A 52 7.69 -3.62 -3.87
N SER A 53 8.30 -2.53 -3.37
CA SER A 53 8.87 -1.51 -4.24
C SER A 53 10.08 -2.03 -5.03
N PRO A 54 10.30 -1.55 -6.26
CA PRO A 54 11.45 -1.93 -7.07
C PRO A 54 12.77 -1.70 -6.32
N GLY A 55 13.58 -2.75 -6.22
CA GLY A 55 14.88 -2.69 -5.53
C GLY A 55 14.81 -2.85 -4.00
N ALA A 56 13.63 -3.09 -3.41
CA ALA A 56 13.51 -3.47 -2.00
C ALA A 56 14.10 -4.87 -1.69
N GLY A 57 14.32 -5.72 -2.70
CA GLY A 57 14.93 -7.03 -2.53
C GLY A 57 16.45 -6.96 -2.30
N GLY A 58 16.88 -6.98 -1.04
CA GLY A 58 18.30 -7.12 -0.69
C GLY A 58 18.80 -8.56 -0.84
N GLY A 59 19.54 -8.87 -1.91
CA GLY A 59 20.74 -9.73 -1.91
C GLY A 59 20.71 -11.15 -1.31
N GLY A 60 19.56 -11.77 -1.06
CA GLY A 60 19.44 -13.13 -0.55
C GLY A 60 19.06 -14.12 -1.65
N GLY A 61 20.01 -14.94 -2.11
CA GLY A 61 19.76 -16.00 -3.08
C GLY A 61 18.81 -17.07 -2.55
N GLY A 62 17.53 -16.95 -2.88
CA GLY A 62 16.50 -17.96 -2.65
C GLY A 62 15.29 -17.61 -3.50
N GLY A 63 15.04 -18.38 -4.56
CA GLY A 63 13.97 -18.12 -5.52
C GLY A 63 12.59 -18.07 -4.86
N GLY A 64 11.97 -16.90 -4.90
CA GLY A 64 10.61 -16.61 -4.43
C GLY A 64 10.53 -15.12 -4.17
N GLY A 65 9.70 -14.39 -4.92
CA GLY A 65 9.65 -12.92 -4.95
C GLY A 65 9.40 -12.26 -3.59
N GLY A 66 10.45 -12.17 -2.77
CA GLY A 66 10.42 -11.75 -1.39
C GLY A 66 10.88 -10.31 -1.26
N GLY A 67 9.93 -9.41 -1.05
CA GLY A 67 10.21 -8.06 -0.58
C GLY A 67 10.93 -8.04 0.77
N GLU A 68 11.62 -6.95 1.09
CA GLU A 68 12.25 -6.77 2.40
C GLU A 68 11.17 -6.64 3.49
N GLU A 69 11.34 -7.34 4.62
CA GLU A 69 10.38 -7.27 5.72
C GLU A 69 10.41 -5.87 6.36
N VAL A 70 9.23 -5.27 6.46
CA VAL A 70 9.02 -3.94 7.02
C VAL A 70 7.89 -3.98 8.05
N CYS A 71 7.95 -3.08 9.03
CA CYS A 71 6.88 -2.88 10.00
C CYS A 71 6.18 -1.54 9.74
N VAL A 72 4.90 -1.43 10.10
CA VAL A 72 4.26 -0.10 10.17
C VAL A 72 4.77 0.61 11.42
N HIS A 73 5.14 1.88 11.28
CA HIS A 73 5.64 2.68 12.39
C HIS A 73 4.55 2.90 13.45
N PRO A 74 4.87 2.84 14.76
CA PRO A 74 3.87 2.97 15.83
C PRO A 74 3.06 4.27 15.83
N SER A 75 3.57 5.35 15.22
CA SER A 75 2.84 6.62 15.09
C SER A 75 1.76 6.59 14.01
N SER A 76 1.76 5.58 13.14
CA SER A 76 0.76 5.46 12.08
C SER A 76 -0.55 4.93 12.65
N VAL A 77 -1.68 5.47 12.18
CA VAL A 77 -3.00 4.99 12.59
C VAL A 77 -3.25 3.53 12.20
N VAL A 78 -2.60 3.07 11.12
CA VAL A 78 -2.70 1.68 10.64
C VAL A 78 -1.95 0.71 11.54
N ALA A 79 -0.95 1.17 12.31
CA ALA A 79 -0.16 0.29 13.20
C ALA A 79 -0.99 -0.36 14.32
N GLN A 80 -2.16 0.22 14.63
CA GLN A 80 -3.06 -0.28 15.67
C GLN A 80 -4.07 -1.31 15.14
N LEU A 81 -4.08 -1.57 13.82
CA LEU A 81 -5.01 -2.47 13.17
C LEU A 81 -4.42 -3.87 13.03
N THR A 82 -5.29 -4.87 13.21
CA THR A 82 -5.00 -6.29 12.95
C THR A 82 -5.42 -6.68 11.53
N SER A 83 -4.93 -7.80 11.02
CA SER A 83 -5.24 -8.28 9.66
C SER A 83 -6.76 -8.33 9.36
N PRO A 84 -7.64 -8.80 10.26
CA PRO A 84 -9.09 -8.82 10.01
C PRO A 84 -9.74 -7.43 9.91
N GLN A 85 -9.12 -6.39 10.45
CA GLN A 85 -9.62 -5.01 10.40
C GLN A 85 -9.22 -4.28 9.11
N LEU A 86 -8.25 -4.83 8.36
CA LEU A 86 -7.82 -4.31 7.09
C LEU A 86 -8.64 -4.96 5.98
N ALA A 87 -9.35 -4.14 5.20
CA ALA A 87 -10.16 -4.64 4.08
C ALA A 87 -9.33 -5.38 3.02
N HIS A 88 -8.06 -4.99 2.84
CA HIS A 88 -7.18 -5.51 1.81
C HIS A 88 -5.73 -5.63 2.33
N PRO A 89 -4.96 -6.61 1.84
CA PRO A 89 -3.59 -6.88 2.27
C PRO A 89 -2.55 -5.98 1.57
N PHE A 90 -2.91 -4.76 1.20
CA PHE A 90 -2.07 -3.86 0.40
C PHE A 90 -1.99 -2.47 1.02
N LEU A 91 -0.76 -1.97 1.18
CA LEU A 91 -0.49 -0.61 1.61
C LEU A 91 0.30 0.13 0.53
N VAL A 92 0.04 1.43 0.40
CA VAL A 92 0.98 2.38 -0.19
C VAL A 92 1.57 3.23 0.91
N TYR A 93 2.82 3.66 0.74
CA TYR A 93 3.53 4.43 1.75
C TYR A 93 4.29 5.63 1.16
N LEU A 94 4.40 6.70 1.95
CA LEU A 94 5.17 7.89 1.56
C LEU A 94 6.65 7.76 1.96
N GLU A 95 6.92 7.21 3.15
CA GLU A 95 8.26 7.19 3.72
C GLU A 95 8.62 5.85 4.35
N LYS A 96 9.80 5.34 3.96
CA LYS A 96 10.48 4.19 4.55
C LYS A 96 11.70 4.67 5.33
N VAL A 97 11.77 4.34 6.62
CA VAL A 97 12.86 4.74 7.51
C VAL A 97 13.50 3.55 8.19
N LYS A 98 14.84 3.58 8.30
CA LYS A 98 15.62 2.58 9.04
C LYS A 98 16.07 3.17 10.37
N THR A 99 15.60 2.59 11.47
CA THR A 99 16.04 2.93 12.82
C THR A 99 16.65 1.68 13.47
N ALA A 100 15.96 1.07 14.43
CA ALA A 100 16.28 -0.27 14.94
C ALA A 100 15.79 -1.39 14.00
N ARG A 101 14.72 -1.11 13.24
CA ARG A 101 14.14 -1.95 12.19
C ARG A 101 13.69 -1.05 11.04
N LEU A 102 13.20 -1.63 9.95
CA LEU A 102 12.61 -0.87 8.87
C LEU A 102 11.14 -0.59 9.16
N TYR A 103 10.78 0.68 9.02
CA TYR A 103 9.44 1.18 9.32
C TYR A 103 8.86 1.99 8.17
N LEU A 104 7.55 1.85 7.97
CA LEU A 104 6.74 2.69 7.09
C LEU A 104 5.93 3.68 7.95
N ARG A 105 6.08 5.00 7.75
CA ARG A 105 5.46 6.01 8.65
C ARG A 105 4.07 6.44 8.22
N ASP A 106 3.92 6.87 6.98
CA ASP A 106 2.64 7.29 6.43
C ASP A 106 2.17 6.24 5.45
N VAL A 107 1.19 5.44 5.86
CA VAL A 107 0.66 4.31 5.08
C VAL A 107 -0.83 4.45 4.88
N THR A 108 -1.31 4.04 3.70
CA THR A 108 -2.73 3.98 3.38
C THR A 108 -3.07 2.61 2.82
N ALA A 109 -4.09 1.96 3.38
CA ALA A 109 -4.61 0.69 2.86
C ALA A 109 -5.42 0.92 1.58
N VAL A 110 -5.02 0.26 0.50
CA VAL A 110 -5.56 0.41 -0.85
C VAL A 110 -6.19 -0.88 -1.37
N SER A 111 -7.04 -0.75 -2.37
CA SER A 111 -7.69 -1.91 -3.00
C SER A 111 -6.79 -2.55 -4.05
N PRO A 112 -7.01 -3.83 -4.40
CA PRO A 112 -6.35 -4.46 -5.53
C PRO A 112 -6.64 -3.72 -6.85
N LEU A 113 -7.86 -3.20 -7.02
CA LEU A 113 -8.27 -2.49 -8.24
C LEU A 113 -7.47 -1.20 -8.47
N THR A 114 -7.16 -0.47 -7.40
CA THR A 114 -6.34 0.74 -7.49
C THR A 114 -4.89 0.44 -7.86
N LEU A 115 -4.36 -0.69 -7.40
CA LEU A 115 -3.04 -1.19 -7.81
C LEU A 115 -3.04 -1.66 -9.26
N LEU A 116 -4.12 -2.31 -9.73
CA LEU A 116 -4.22 -2.67 -11.15
C LEU A 116 -4.27 -1.44 -12.06
N LEU A 117 -4.88 -0.35 -11.60
CA LEU A 117 -5.02 0.87 -12.40
C LEU A 117 -3.74 1.72 -12.42
N PHE A 118 -2.99 1.76 -11.31
CA PHE A 118 -1.87 2.70 -11.13
C PHE A 118 -0.55 2.08 -10.67
N GLY A 119 -0.53 0.78 -10.40
CA GLY A 119 0.62 0.10 -9.80
C GLY A 119 1.77 -0.15 -10.76
N GLY A 120 1.54 -0.07 -12.08
CA GLY A 120 2.60 -0.21 -13.09
C GLY A 120 2.20 -1.13 -14.25
N PRO A 121 3.19 -1.64 -15.02
CA PRO A 121 2.96 -2.59 -16.10
C PRO A 121 2.23 -3.85 -15.62
N LEU A 122 1.24 -4.30 -16.39
CA LEU A 122 0.48 -5.50 -16.08
C LEU A 122 0.91 -6.67 -16.95
N THR A 123 1.16 -7.81 -16.32
CA THR A 123 1.36 -9.09 -17.02
C THR A 123 0.26 -10.06 -16.62
N LEU A 124 -0.44 -10.61 -17.61
CA LEU A 124 -1.54 -11.55 -17.41
C LEU A 124 -1.06 -12.99 -17.59
N PHE A 125 -1.20 -13.80 -16.54
CA PHE A 125 -0.95 -15.24 -16.57
C PHE A 125 -2.26 -15.99 -16.68
N HIS A 126 -2.76 -16.11 -17.92
CA HIS A 126 -4.10 -16.66 -18.18
C HIS A 126 -4.28 -18.09 -17.66
N ALA A 127 -3.26 -18.95 -17.83
CA ALA A 127 -3.32 -20.34 -17.39
C ALA A 127 -3.42 -20.48 -15.87
N GLU A 128 -2.89 -19.51 -15.13
CA GLU A 128 -2.84 -19.50 -13.65
C GLU A 128 -3.94 -18.65 -13.04
N GLY A 129 -4.69 -17.90 -13.86
CA GLY A 129 -5.69 -16.94 -13.37
C GLY A 129 -5.08 -15.79 -12.57
N ALA A 130 -3.81 -15.44 -12.82
CA ALA A 130 -3.06 -14.47 -12.03
C ALA A 130 -2.71 -13.21 -12.85
N VAL A 131 -2.55 -12.09 -12.14
CA VAL A 131 -2.08 -10.82 -12.70
C VAL A 131 -0.89 -10.33 -11.89
N LEU A 132 0.22 -10.06 -12.57
CA LEU A 132 1.39 -9.42 -11.98
C LEU A 132 1.35 -7.93 -12.27
N VAL A 133 1.56 -7.14 -11.23
CA VAL A 133 1.77 -5.69 -11.29
C VAL A 133 3.26 -5.45 -11.06
N GLY A 134 3.92 -4.86 -12.06
CA GLY A 134 5.38 -4.67 -12.10
C GLY A 134 5.85 -3.26 -11.80
#